data_AF-A0A2M7QIF3-F1
#
_entry.id   AF-A0A2M7QIF3-F1
#
_cell.length_a   1.000
_cell.length_b   1.000
_cell.length_c   1.000
_cell.angle_alpha   90.00
_cell.angle_beta   90.00
_cell.angle_gamma   90.00
#
_symmetry.space_group_name_H-M   'P 1'
#
loop_
_entity.id
_entity.type
_entity.pdbx_description
1 polymer ?
#
loop_
_entity_poly.entity_id
_entity_poly.type
_entity_poly.pdbx_seq_one_letter_code
_entity_poly.pdbx_strand_id
1 'polypeptide(L)'
;KDDFTVADQTEFINTIFAIFSVFNTVLIGTGAISLLVGGIGIMNIMYVSVSERTNEIGIRRALGATKKDILNQFLVEAIVLSLIGGVFGLVLADIVIFIVSSIFPVKINITSMIIALLVSSSIGIFFGVFPARKAARLSPIDAIRYE
;
A
#
# COMPACT_ATOMS: atom_id res chain seq x y z
N LYS A 1 60.13 5.37 16.49
CA LYS A 1 58.94 4.66 17.01
C LYS A 1 57.86 5.15 16.10
N ASP A 2 57.82 4.54 14.92
CA ASP A 2 57.14 5.12 13.79
C ASP A 2 55.81 4.39 13.72
N ASP A 3 54.78 5.02 14.28
CA ASP A 3 53.40 4.63 14.09
C ASP A 3 53.09 4.81 12.61
N PHE A 4 53.17 3.71 11.87
CA PHE A 4 52.62 3.63 10.53
C PHE A 4 51.10 3.59 10.66
N THR A 5 50.45 4.74 10.56
CA THR A 5 48.99 4.82 10.36
C THR A 5 48.70 4.36 8.93
N VAL A 6 48.50 3.05 8.76
CA VAL A 6 47.91 2.53 7.53
C VAL A 6 46.45 2.99 7.55
N ALA A 7 46.14 4.06 6.80
CA ALA A 7 44.77 4.44 6.54
C ALA A 7 44.11 3.28 5.78
N ASP A 8 43.46 2.38 6.51
CA ASP A 8 42.78 1.24 5.94
C ASP A 8 41.62 1.77 5.09
N GLN A 9 41.78 1.71 3.77
CA GLN A 9 40.72 2.10 2.82
C GLN A 9 39.42 1.35 3.10
N THR A 10 39.50 0.16 3.70
CA THR A 10 38.34 -0.64 4.12
C THR A 10 37.53 0.06 5.21
N GLU A 11 38.17 0.71 6.19
CA GLU A 11 37.49 1.40 7.29
C GLU A 11 36.72 2.65 6.80
N PHE A 12 37.30 3.38 5.83
CA PHE A 12 36.62 4.50 5.18
C PHE A 12 35.38 4.06 4.38
N ILE A 13 35.50 2.98 3.60
CA ILE A 13 34.38 2.43 2.81
C ILE A 13 33.28 1.87 3.73
N ASN A 14 33.65 1.18 4.82
CA ASN A 14 32.71 0.68 5.80
C ASN A 14 31.92 1.83 6.47
N THR A 15 32.58 2.96 6.75
CA THR A 15 31.92 4.15 7.29
C THR A 15 30.88 4.72 6.32
N ILE A 16 31.20 4.78 5.02
CA ILE A 16 30.25 5.22 3.99
C ILE A 16 29.04 4.28 3.91
N PHE A 17 29.25 2.96 3.92
CA PHE A 17 28.14 2.00 3.90
C PHE A 17 27.26 2.08 5.16
N ALA A 18 27.86 2.31 6.32
CA ALA A 18 27.11 2.51 7.56
C ALA A 18 26.17 3.73 7.46
N ILE A 19 26.67 4.85 6.92
CA ILE A 19 25.86 6.05 6.68
C ILE A 19 24.68 5.76 5.73
N PHE A 20 24.94 5.12 4.59
CA PHE A 20 23.88 4.76 3.64
C PHE A 20 22.87 3.77 4.24
N SER A 21 23.30 2.86 5.10
CA SER A 21 22.41 1.91 5.79
C SER A 21 21.42 2.62 6.73
N VAL A 22 21.90 3.63 7.47
CA VAL A 22 21.04 4.47 8.32
C VAL A 22 20.03 5.24 7.47
N PHE A 23 20.47 5.89 6.38
CA PHE A 23 19.57 6.58 5.46
C PHE A 23 18.51 5.65 4.86
N ASN A 24 18.91 4.47 4.39
CA ASN A 24 17.99 3.48 3.84
C ASN A 24 16.94 3.04 4.88
N THR A 25 17.36 2.80 6.12
CA THR A 25 16.44 2.42 7.21
C THR A 25 15.41 3.51 7.49
N VAL A 26 15.84 4.78 7.52
CA VAL A 26 14.92 5.91 7.70
C VAL A 26 13.95 6.02 6.54
N LEU A 27 14.41 5.88 5.29
CA LEU A 27 13.56 5.93 4.10
C LEU A 27 12.52 4.80 4.05
N ILE A 28 12.93 3.58 4.43
CA ILE A 28 12.00 2.45 4.56
C ILE A 28 10.98 2.74 5.66
N GLY A 29 11.43 3.29 6.80
CA GLY A 29 10.56 3.65 7.92
C GLY A 29 9.50 4.68 7.55
N THR A 30 9.90 5.78 6.88
CA THR A 30 8.95 6.81 6.42
C THR A 30 8.01 6.26 5.35
N GLY A 31 8.53 5.47 4.41
CA GLY A 31 7.71 4.79 3.41
C GLY A 31 6.66 3.87 4.03
N ALA A 32 7.03 3.09 5.05
CA ALA A 32 6.10 2.22 5.78
C ALA A 32 5.00 3.02 6.49
N ILE A 33 5.34 4.16 7.10
CA ILE A 33 4.34 5.06 7.74
C ILE A 33 3.40 5.64 6.68
N SER A 34 3.92 6.13 5.55
CA SER A 34 3.10 6.66 4.45
C SER A 34 2.14 5.61 3.91
N LEU A 35 2.61 4.37 3.79
CA LEU A 35 1.81 3.22 3.39
C LEU A 35 0.69 2.90 4.38
N LEU A 36 0.97 2.96 5.69
CA LEU A 36 -0.06 2.80 6.73
C LEU A 36 -1.12 3.90 6.65
N VAL A 37 -0.72 5.16 6.53
CA VAL A 37 -1.66 6.29 6.41
C VAL A 37 -2.50 6.17 5.14
N GLY A 38 -1.90 5.79 4.01
CA GLY A 38 -2.62 5.50 2.77
C GLY A 38 -3.61 4.35 2.92
N GLY A 39 -3.22 3.27 3.60
CA GLY A 39 -4.08 2.13 3.91
C GLY A 39 -5.29 2.50 4.76
N ILE A 40 -5.11 3.36 5.77
CA ILE A 40 -6.21 3.91 6.58
C ILE A 40 -7.18 4.71 5.70
N GLY A 41 -6.66 5.47 4.73
CA GLY A 41 -7.48 6.18 3.73
C GLY A 41 -8.37 5.23 2.92
N ILE A 42 -7.80 4.13 2.41
CA ILE A 42 -8.55 3.09 1.68
C ILE A 42 -9.64 2.49 2.58
N MET A 43 -9.30 2.15 3.82
CA MET A 43 -10.27 1.62 4.79
C MET A 43 -11.45 2.58 5.00
N ASN A 44 -11.17 3.88 5.15
CA ASN A 44 -12.20 4.87 5.41
C ASN A 44 -13.12 5.08 4.20
N ILE A 45 -12.54 5.21 3.00
CA ILE A 45 -13.31 5.33 1.76
C ILE A 45 -14.23 4.11 1.59
N MET A 46 -13.70 2.91 1.84
CA MET A 46 -14.48 1.68 1.74
C MET A 46 -15.56 1.58 2.83
N TYR A 47 -15.28 2.07 4.04
CA TYR A 47 -16.27 2.11 5.10
C TYR A 47 -17.47 3.00 4.71
N VAL A 48 -17.18 4.21 4.21
CA VAL A 48 -18.21 5.15 3.75
C VAL A 48 -19.00 4.57 2.57
N SER A 49 -18.32 3.99 1.57
CA SER A 49 -18.99 3.42 0.40
C SER A 49 -19.91 2.24 0.75
N VAL A 50 -19.52 1.41 1.73
CA VAL A 50 -20.38 0.34 2.26
C VAL A 50 -21.61 0.92 2.95
N SER A 51 -21.44 1.99 3.75
CA SER A 51 -22.55 2.65 4.42
C SER A 51 -23.53 3.28 3.43
N GLU A 52 -23.05 3.96 2.38
CA GLU A 52 -23.90 4.53 1.33
C GLU A 52 -24.65 3.45 0.53
N ARG A 53 -23.99 2.32 0.24
CA ARG A 53 -24.57 1.20 -0.53
C ARG A 53 -25.28 0.16 0.33
N THR A 54 -25.61 0.47 1.59
CA THR A 54 -26.20 -0.50 2.54
C THR A 54 -27.50 -1.13 2.01
N ASN A 55 -28.40 -0.30 1.45
CA ASN A 55 -29.67 -0.76 0.86
C ASN A 55 -29.44 -1.74 -0.32
N GLU A 56 -28.51 -1.43 -1.22
CA GLU A 56 -28.17 -2.32 -2.34
C GLU A 56 -27.64 -3.68 -1.87
N ILE A 57 -26.77 -3.67 -0.85
CA ILE A 57 -26.23 -4.90 -0.24
C ILE A 57 -27.36 -5.73 0.38
N GLY A 58 -28.30 -5.07 1.05
CA GLY A 58 -29.50 -5.68 1.63
C GLY A 58 -30.35 -6.40 0.59
N ILE A 59 -30.63 -5.74 -0.54
CA ILE A 59 -31.40 -6.31 -1.66
C ILE A 59 -30.66 -7.51 -2.27
N ARG A 60 -29.35 -7.40 -2.54
CA ARG A 60 -28.55 -8.53 -3.05
C ARG A 60 -28.58 -9.73 -2.11
N ARG A 61 -28.44 -9.50 -0.80
CA ARG A 61 -28.49 -10.54 0.23
C ARG A 61 -29.88 -11.17 0.36
N ALA A 62 -30.95 -10.39 0.19
CA ALA A 62 -32.34 -10.89 0.19
C ALA A 62 -32.63 -11.79 -1.04
N LEU A 63 -32.02 -11.47 -2.19
CA LEU A 63 -32.09 -12.27 -3.41
C LEU A 63 -31.18 -13.51 -3.41
N GLY A 64 -30.48 -13.79 -2.30
CA GLY A 64 -29.70 -15.00 -2.13
C GLY A 64 -28.17 -14.85 -2.24
N ALA A 65 -27.64 -13.63 -2.41
CA ALA A 65 -26.18 -13.44 -2.41
C ALA A 65 -25.58 -13.91 -1.07
N THR A 66 -24.49 -14.67 -1.14
CA THR A 66 -23.83 -15.17 0.06
C THR A 66 -22.95 -14.09 0.69
N LYS A 67 -22.60 -14.27 1.98
CA LYS A 67 -21.64 -13.37 2.65
C LYS A 67 -20.28 -13.34 1.92
N LYS A 68 -19.90 -14.45 1.28
CA LYS A 68 -18.66 -14.57 0.52
C LYS A 68 -18.70 -13.74 -0.77
N ASP A 69 -19.84 -13.68 -1.44
CA ASP A 69 -19.98 -12.90 -2.67
C ASP A 69 -19.80 -11.40 -2.39
N ILE A 70 -20.46 -10.91 -1.33
CA ILE A 70 -20.31 -9.51 -0.89
C ILE A 70 -18.88 -9.22 -0.44
N LEU A 71 -18.28 -10.12 0.34
CA LEU A 71 -16.89 -9.99 0.78
C LEU A 71 -15.94 -9.89 -0.43
N ASN A 72 -16.06 -10.81 -1.38
CA ASN A 72 -15.21 -10.85 -2.57
C ASN A 72 -15.37 -9.61 -3.44
N GLN A 73 -16.59 -9.10 -3.59
CA GLN A 73 -16.85 -7.86 -4.34
C GLN A 73 -16.03 -6.69 -3.77
N PHE A 74 -16.15 -6.43 -2.46
CA PHE A 74 -15.43 -5.33 -1.83
C PHE A 74 -13.92 -5.56 -1.76
N LEU A 75 -13.46 -6.80 -1.59
CA LEU A 75 -12.04 -7.12 -1.66
C LEU A 75 -11.45 -6.86 -3.05
N VAL A 76 -12.17 -7.21 -4.11
CA VAL A 76 -11.76 -6.91 -5.49
C VAL A 76 -11.72 -5.40 -5.70
N GLU A 77 -12.70 -4.64 -5.20
CA GLU A 77 -12.68 -3.16 -5.26
C GLU A 77 -11.45 -2.60 -4.53
N ALA A 78 -11.10 -3.13 -3.35
CA ALA A 78 -9.89 -2.74 -2.61
C ALA A 78 -8.60 -3.01 -3.40
N ILE A 79 -8.48 -4.21 -3.98
CA ILE A 79 -7.33 -4.65 -4.76
C ILE A 79 -7.18 -3.78 -6.01
N VAL A 80 -8.28 -3.54 -6.74
CA VAL A 80 -8.27 -2.71 -7.95
C VAL A 80 -7.85 -1.27 -7.62
N LEU A 81 -8.40 -0.68 -6.56
CA LEU A 81 -8.00 0.66 -6.10
C LEU A 81 -6.50 0.72 -5.75
N SER A 82 -6.00 -0.32 -5.08
CA SER A 82 -4.59 -0.40 -4.66
C SER A 82 -3.64 -0.61 -5.83
N LEU A 83 -4.03 -1.44 -6.81
CA LEU A 83 -3.26 -1.65 -8.03
C LEU A 83 -3.22 -0.38 -8.88
N ILE A 84 -4.36 0.30 -9.05
CA ILE A 84 -4.41 1.57 -9.78
C ILE A 84 -3.51 2.60 -9.08
N GLY A 85 -3.66 2.78 -7.76
CA GLY A 85 -2.80 3.68 -6.99
C GLY A 85 -1.32 3.32 -7.07
N GLY A 86 -0.99 2.02 -7.01
CA GLY A 86 0.37 1.52 -7.14
C GLY A 86 0.98 1.79 -8.52
N VAL A 87 0.23 1.55 -9.60
CA VAL A 87 0.67 1.87 -10.97
C VAL A 87 0.86 3.38 -11.14
N PHE A 88 -0.09 4.20 -10.67
CA PHE A 88 0.09 5.66 -10.68
C PHE A 88 1.32 6.11 -9.89
N GLY A 89 1.55 5.52 -8.72
CA GLY A 89 2.76 5.78 -7.93
C GLY A 89 4.04 5.42 -8.66
N LEU A 90 4.08 4.29 -9.37
CA LEU A 90 5.23 3.89 -10.19
C LEU A 90 5.48 4.84 -11.37
N VAL A 91 4.41 5.28 -12.04
CA VAL A 91 4.53 6.27 -13.13
C VAL A 91 5.07 7.60 -12.60
N LEU A 92 4.57 8.07 -11.46
CA LEU A 92 5.10 9.28 -10.81
C LEU A 92 6.56 9.12 -10.41
N ALA A 93 6.95 7.96 -9.88
CA ALA A 93 8.34 7.67 -9.54
C ALA A 93 9.25 7.71 -10.78
N ASP A 94 8.82 7.16 -11.90
CA ASP A 94 9.57 7.17 -13.16
C ASP A 94 9.75 8.60 -13.70
N ILE A 95 8.72 9.44 -13.64
CA ILE A 95 8.79 10.86 -14.02
C ILE A 95 9.81 11.61 -13.14
N VAL A 96 9.77 11.40 -11.83
CA VAL A 96 10.72 12.03 -10.90
C VAL A 96 12.16 11.60 -11.21
N ILE A 97 12.37 10.32 -11.49
CA ILE A 97 13.71 9.81 -11.85
C ILE A 97 14.17 10.37 -13.18
N PHE A 98 13.31 10.46 -14.18
CA PHE A 98 13.64 11.07 -15.45
C PHE A 98 14.19 12.50 -15.26
N ILE A 99 13.57 13.31 -14.41
CA ILE A 99 14.01 14.67 -14.09
C ILE A 99 15.35 14.67 -13.34
N VAL A 100 15.50 13.83 -12.33
CA VAL A 100 16.69 13.80 -11.46
C VAL A 100 17.89 13.12 -12.14
N SER A 101 17.65 12.25 -13.13
CA SER A 101 18.67 11.45 -13.81
C SER A 101 19.78 12.27 -14.46
N SER A 102 19.49 13.53 -14.81
CA SER A 102 20.46 14.46 -15.38
C SER A 102 21.53 14.93 -14.39
N ILE A 103 21.24 14.86 -13.08
CA ILE A 103 22.13 15.32 -12.01
C ILE A 103 22.70 14.13 -11.23
N PHE A 104 21.90 13.08 -11.02
CA PHE A 104 22.31 11.87 -10.33
C PHE A 104 21.90 10.62 -11.13
N PRO A 105 22.83 9.69 -11.42
CA PRO A 105 22.53 8.48 -12.17
C PRO A 105 21.71 7.50 -11.31
N VAL A 106 20.39 7.62 -11.36
CA VAL A 106 19.43 6.76 -10.63
C VAL A 106 18.77 5.78 -11.60
N LYS A 107 18.61 4.51 -11.18
CA LYS A 107 17.92 3.48 -11.95
C LYS A 107 16.94 2.71 -11.06
N ILE A 108 15.72 2.48 -11.54
CA ILE A 108 14.79 1.54 -10.93
C ILE A 108 15.10 0.13 -11.44
N ASN A 109 15.17 -0.82 -10.50
CA ASN A 109 15.17 -2.24 -10.81
C ASN A 109 13.73 -2.77 -10.91
N ILE A 110 13.46 -3.63 -11.89
CA ILE A 110 12.19 -4.34 -12.07
C ILE A 110 11.79 -5.08 -10.80
N THR A 111 12.76 -5.68 -10.08
CA THR A 111 12.49 -6.36 -8.80
C THR A 111 11.87 -5.40 -7.77
N SER A 112 12.36 -4.16 -7.69
CA SER A 112 11.83 -3.15 -6.76
C SER A 112 10.41 -2.71 -7.15
N MET A 113 10.09 -2.62 -8.46
CA MET A 113 8.74 -2.31 -8.92
C MET A 113 7.74 -3.40 -8.52
N ILE A 114 8.12 -4.67 -8.70
CA ILE A 114 7.29 -5.83 -8.33
C ILE A 114 7.07 -5.84 -6.81
N ILE A 115 8.12 -5.64 -6.01
CA ILE A 115 8.00 -5.58 -4.55
C ILE A 115 7.08 -4.43 -4.14
N ALA A 116 7.22 -3.24 -4.74
CA ALA A 116 6.36 -2.09 -4.42
C ALA A 116 4.87 -2.38 -4.72
N LEU A 117 4.56 -2.99 -5.87
CA LEU A 117 3.19 -3.39 -6.23
C LEU A 117 2.62 -4.44 -5.28
N LEU A 118 3.42 -5.43 -4.89
CA LEU A 118 3.01 -6.47 -3.94
C LEU A 118 2.73 -5.89 -2.56
N VAL A 119 3.62 -5.01 -2.07
CA VAL A 119 3.46 -4.35 -0.76
C VAL A 119 2.22 -3.46 -0.77
N SER A 120 2.04 -2.63 -1.81
CA SER A 120 0.86 -1.77 -1.97
C SER A 120 -0.44 -2.58 -2.01
N SER A 121 -0.47 -3.65 -2.80
CA SER A 121 -1.64 -4.53 -2.90
C SER A 121 -1.94 -5.25 -1.58
N SER A 122 -0.90 -5.69 -0.86
CA SER A 122 -1.04 -6.36 0.45
C SER A 122 -1.67 -5.43 1.49
N ILE A 123 -1.27 -4.15 1.49
CA ILE A 123 -1.85 -3.12 2.37
C ILE A 123 -3.31 -2.87 2.01
N GLY A 124 -3.62 -2.75 0.72
CA GLY A 124 -4.98 -2.64 0.22
C GLY A 124 -5.91 -3.75 0.70
N ILE A 125 -5.46 -4.99 0.59
CA ILE A 125 -6.17 -6.16 1.09
C ILE A 125 -6.33 -6.08 2.61
N PHE A 126 -5.24 -5.83 3.34
CA PHE A 126 -5.25 -5.80 4.81
C PHE A 126 -6.28 -4.80 5.35
N PHE A 127 -6.27 -3.57 4.82
CA PHE A 127 -7.18 -2.51 5.25
C PHE A 127 -8.61 -2.64 4.67
N GLY A 128 -8.77 -3.27 3.49
CA GLY A 128 -10.08 -3.51 2.88
C GLY A 128 -10.86 -4.68 3.49
N VAL A 129 -10.19 -5.66 4.09
CA VAL A 129 -10.84 -6.84 4.70
C VAL A 129 -11.81 -6.44 5.82
N PHE A 130 -11.47 -5.45 6.65
CA PHE A 130 -12.33 -5.03 7.76
C PHE A 130 -13.70 -4.49 7.28
N PRO A 131 -13.77 -3.43 6.44
CA PRO A 131 -15.04 -2.92 5.96
C PRO A 131 -15.78 -3.93 5.07
N ALA A 132 -15.07 -4.72 4.26
CA ALA A 132 -15.69 -5.77 3.43
C ALA A 132 -16.37 -6.86 4.29
N ARG A 133 -15.76 -7.25 5.42
CA ARG A 133 -16.40 -8.16 6.40
C ARG A 133 -17.60 -7.53 7.08
N LYS A 134 -17.54 -6.23 7.37
CA LYS A 134 -18.68 -5.50 7.94
C LYS A 134 -19.85 -5.49 6.95
N ALA A 135 -19.58 -5.20 5.67
CA ALA A 135 -20.54 -5.25 4.58
C ALA A 135 -21.22 -6.63 4.47
N ALA A 136 -20.42 -7.70 4.45
CA ALA A 136 -20.89 -9.07 4.32
C ALA A 136 -21.75 -9.57 5.48
N ARG A 137 -21.70 -8.91 6.65
CA ARG A 137 -22.46 -9.29 7.85
C ARG A 137 -23.77 -8.53 8.03
N LEU A 138 -24.08 -7.55 7.16
CA LEU A 138 -25.36 -6.84 7.19
C LEU A 138 -26.54 -7.82 7.03
N SER A 139 -27.52 -7.65 7.91
CA SER A 139 -28.80 -8.36 7.85
C SER A 139 -29.65 -7.75 6.73
N PRO A 140 -30.29 -8.55 5.86
CA PRO A 140 -31.18 -8.04 4.82
C PRO A 140 -32.33 -7.21 5.39
N ILE A 141 -32.86 -7.62 6.55
CA ILE A 141 -33.99 -6.97 7.21
C ILE A 141 -33.58 -5.58 7.71
N ASP A 142 -32.41 -5.49 8.36
CA ASP A 142 -31.92 -4.20 8.89
C ASP A 142 -31.48 -3.26 7.76
N ALA A 143 -30.97 -3.82 6.66
CA ALA A 143 -30.51 -3.04 5.52
C ALA A 143 -31.66 -2.41 4.73
N ILE A 144 -32.81 -3.07 4.61
CA ILE A 144 -33.99 -2.59 3.86
C ILE A 144 -34.92 -1.73 4.72
N ARG A 145 -34.90 -1.93 6.05
CA ARG A 145 -35.69 -1.14 7.00
C ARG A 145 -35.07 0.23 7.31
N TYR A 146 -33.89 0.52 6.76
CA TYR A 146 -33.23 1.82 6.83
C TYR A 146 -33.89 2.80 5.84
N GLU A 147 -35.12 3.20 6.17
CA GLU A 147 -35.64 4.56 5.97
C GLU A 147 -35.89 5.18 7.35
#